data_AF-A0A2G6HNR5-F1
#
_entry.id   AF-A0A2G6HNR5-F1
#
_cell.length_a   1.000
_cell.length_b   1.000
_cell.length_c   1.000
_cell.angle_alpha   90.00
_cell.angle_beta   90.00
_cell.angle_gamma   90.00
#
_symmetry.space_group_name_H-M   'P 1'
#
loop_
_entity.id
_entity.type
_entity.pdbx_description
1 polymer ?
#
loop_
_entity_poly.entity_id
_entity_poly.type
_entity_poly.pdbx_seq_one_letter_code
_entity_poly.pdbx_strand_id
1 'polypeptide(L)'
;MKQYKLSPVDNLAQKYWDQYSVRKFQMLSETNRTISPWTIIRSDNKKTARINCIKHILTEMDYDNKLPENELRPDSSIVISGIDELKHMEDNLMYPHLLRG
;
A
#
# COMPACT_ATOMS: atom_id res chain seq x y z
N MET A 1 23.70 -9.00 9.06
CA MET A 1 22.32 -9.17 8.54
C MET A 1 21.35 -9.19 9.72
N LYS A 2 20.15 -8.60 9.63
CA LYS A 2 19.23 -8.42 10.77
C LYS A 2 18.44 -9.71 11.09
N GLN A 3 19.13 -10.74 11.56
CA GLN A 3 18.56 -12.09 11.80
C GLN A 3 17.41 -12.11 12.81
N TYR A 4 17.40 -11.19 13.78
CA TYR A 4 16.36 -11.09 14.80
C TYR A 4 14.96 -10.76 14.26
N LYS A 5 14.84 -10.37 12.98
CA LYS A 5 13.56 -10.07 12.32
C LYS A 5 12.97 -11.26 11.56
N LEU A 6 13.70 -12.37 11.43
CA LEU A 6 13.26 -13.53 10.67
C LEU A 6 12.49 -14.49 11.57
N SER A 7 11.23 -14.72 11.23
CA SER A 7 10.32 -15.65 11.88
C SER A 7 10.10 -16.89 11.00
N PRO A 8 9.76 -18.06 11.56
CA PRO A 8 9.33 -19.23 10.78
C PRO A 8 8.19 -18.93 9.79
N VAL A 9 7.33 -17.96 10.11
CA VAL A 9 6.22 -17.53 9.24
C VAL A 9 6.72 -16.83 7.98
N ASP A 10 7.83 -16.09 8.04
CA ASP A 10 8.38 -15.37 6.88
C ASP A 10 8.84 -16.34 5.79
N ASN A 11 9.36 -17.52 6.18
CA ASN A 11 9.73 -18.57 5.23
C ASN A 11 8.51 -19.16 4.50
N LEU A 12 7.36 -19.20 5.17
CA LEU A 12 6.11 -19.69 4.60
C LEU A 12 5.39 -18.63 3.76
N ALA A 13 5.68 -17.35 3.97
CA ALA A 13 5.04 -16.24 3.27
C ALA A 13 5.20 -16.35 1.75
N GLN A 14 6.37 -16.76 1.27
CA GLN A 14 6.61 -16.96 -0.17
C GLN A 14 5.73 -18.08 -0.74
N LYS A 15 5.54 -19.18 0.01
CA LYS A 15 4.69 -20.30 -0.40
C LYS A 15 3.21 -19.91 -0.44
N TYR A 16 2.79 -19.04 0.47
CA TYR A 16 1.38 -18.63 0.61
C TYR A 16 1.08 -17.28 -0.05
N TRP A 17 1.93 -16.81 -0.96
CA TRP A 17 1.78 -15.51 -1.62
C TRP A 17 0.38 -15.31 -2.24
N ASP A 18 -0.12 -16.31 -2.97
CA ASP A 18 -1.43 -16.25 -3.60
C ASP A 18 -2.55 -16.14 -2.56
N GLN A 19 -2.43 -16.85 -1.43
CA GLN A 19 -3.40 -16.78 -0.36
C GLN A 19 -3.40 -15.39 0.30
N TYR A 20 -2.22 -14.83 0.60
CA TYR A 20 -2.12 -13.47 1.10
C TYR A 20 -2.73 -12.45 0.14
N SER A 21 -2.53 -12.64 -1.17
CA SER A 21 -3.10 -11.78 -2.20
C SER A 21 -4.63 -11.83 -2.22
N VAL A 22 -5.22 -13.03 -2.14
CA VAL A 22 -6.68 -13.20 -2.01
C VAL A 22 -7.20 -12.58 -0.71
N ARG A 23 -6.50 -12.74 0.41
CA ARG A 23 -6.89 -12.14 1.69
C ARG A 23 -6.80 -10.62 1.67
N LYS A 24 -5.77 -10.05 1.03
CA LYS A 24 -5.64 -8.61 0.81
C LYS A 24 -6.84 -8.08 0.02
N PHE A 25 -7.24 -8.78 -1.05
CA PHE A 25 -8.41 -8.40 -1.84
C PHE A 25 -9.69 -8.36 -0.99
N GLN A 26 -9.97 -9.44 -0.25
CA GLN A 26 -11.13 -9.53 0.65
C GLN A 26 -11.13 -8.40 1.68
N MET A 27 -9.99 -8.19 2.35
CA MET A 27 -9.83 -7.14 3.36
C MET A 27 -10.14 -5.76 2.78
N LEU A 28 -9.54 -5.41 1.63
CA LEU A 28 -9.75 -4.12 1.00
C LEU A 28 -11.21 -3.95 0.57
N SER A 29 -11.83 -4.99 -0.01
CA SER A 29 -13.22 -4.94 -0.49
C SER A 29 -14.21 -4.69 0.66
N GLU A 30 -13.97 -5.31 1.81
CA GLU A 30 -14.86 -5.22 2.96
C GLU A 30 -14.65 -3.95 3.80
N THR A 31 -13.42 -3.45 3.90
CA THR A 31 -13.05 -2.42 4.89
C THR A 31 -12.66 -1.06 4.31
N ASN A 32 -12.48 -0.95 2.98
CA ASN A 32 -12.26 0.35 2.34
C ASN A 32 -13.55 1.16 2.27
N ARG A 33 -13.70 2.16 3.15
CA ARG A 33 -14.91 2.98 3.28
C ARG A 33 -14.57 4.46 3.13
N THR A 34 -15.55 5.28 2.73
CA THR A 34 -15.34 6.73 2.54
C THR A 34 -14.86 7.45 3.80
N ILE A 35 -15.29 7.00 4.98
CA ILE A 35 -14.86 7.57 6.28
C ILE A 35 -13.49 7.06 6.74
N SER A 36 -13.01 5.96 6.16
CA SER A 36 -11.78 5.27 6.54
C SER A 36 -11.18 4.59 5.31
N PRO A 37 -10.67 5.38 4.35
CA PRO A 37 -10.14 4.84 3.12
C PRO A 37 -8.81 4.13 3.37
N TRP A 38 -8.55 3.06 2.64
CA TRP A 38 -7.22 2.47 2.55
C TRP A 38 -6.38 3.24 1.54
N THR A 39 -5.17 3.61 1.94
CA THR A 39 -4.13 4.13 1.03
C THR A 39 -3.05 3.08 0.83
N ILE A 40 -2.76 2.77 -0.43
CA ILE A 40 -1.76 1.78 -0.82
C ILE A 40 -0.44 2.49 -1.15
N ILE A 41 0.66 2.00 -0.58
CA ILE A 41 2.01 2.54 -0.79
C ILE A 41 2.89 1.49 -1.47
N ARG A 42 3.27 1.72 -2.73
CA ARG A 42 4.25 0.88 -3.46
C ARG A 42 5.62 1.01 -2.81
N SER A 43 6.20 -0.10 -2.35
CA SER A 43 7.35 -0.06 -1.43
C SER A 43 8.66 -0.66 -1.93
N ASP A 44 8.74 -1.01 -3.22
CA ASP A 44 9.96 -1.55 -3.86
C ASP A 44 11.19 -0.69 -3.58
N ASN A 45 11.07 0.63 -3.76
CA ASN A 45 12.06 1.58 -3.29
C ASN A 45 11.68 2.14 -1.91
N LYS A 46 12.28 1.55 -0.87
CA LYS A 46 12.03 1.89 0.53
C LYS A 46 12.23 3.38 0.87
N LYS A 47 13.19 4.07 0.24
CA LYS A 47 13.43 5.50 0.52
C LYS A 47 12.28 6.34 -0.02
N THR A 48 11.93 6.11 -1.28
CA THR A 48 10.87 6.84 -1.96
C THR A 48 9.50 6.56 -1.34
N ALA A 49 9.22 5.31 -0.97
CA ALA A 49 7.98 4.92 -0.29
C ALA A 49 7.79 5.64 1.05
N ARG A 50 8.85 5.74 1.86
CA ARG A 50 8.80 6.44 3.15
C ARG A 50 8.53 7.92 3.00
N ILE A 51 9.21 8.59 2.07
CA ILE A 51 9.01 10.02 1.81
C ILE A 51 7.56 10.27 1.37
N ASN A 52 7.04 9.46 0.45
CA ASN A 52 5.67 9.60 -0.04
C ASN A 52 4.62 9.29 1.02
N CYS A 53 4.86 8.30 1.90
CA CYS A 53 3.99 8.01 3.03
C CYS A 53 3.92 9.20 4.00
N ILE A 54 5.07 9.78 4.37
CA ILE A 54 5.11 10.98 5.23
C ILE A 54 4.38 12.15 4.56
N LYS A 55 4.65 12.39 3.27
CA LYS A 55 3.98 13.42 2.47
C LYS A 55 2.47 13.28 2.49
N HIS A 56 1.96 12.07 2.25
CA HIS A 56 0.53 11.78 2.26
C HIS A 56 -0.12 12.13 3.61
N ILE A 57 0.49 11.73 4.72
CA ILE A 57 -0.01 12.05 6.07
C ILE A 57 -0.02 13.57 6.31
N LEU A 58 1.05 14.27 5.94
CA LEU A 58 1.14 15.73 6.12
C LEU A 58 0.14 16.48 5.22
N THR A 59 -0.18 15.96 4.03
CA THR A 59 -1.21 16.56 3.18
C THR A 59 -2.60 16.45 3.79
N GLU A 60 -2.94 15.33 4.44
CA GLU A 60 -4.28 15.11 5.01
C GLU A 60 -4.53 15.86 6.32
N MET A 61 -3.48 16.14 7.10
CA MET A 61 -3.61 16.85 8.36
C MET A 61 -3.61 18.37 8.17
N ASP A 62 -4.42 19.07 8.96
CA ASP A 62 -4.37 20.52 9.11
C ASP A 62 -3.50 20.89 10.32
N TYR A 63 -2.48 21.71 10.09
CA TYR A 63 -1.50 22.08 11.12
C TYR A 63 -0.83 23.43 10.82
N ASP A 64 -0.37 24.10 11.88
CA ASP A 64 0.27 25.42 11.77
C ASP A 64 1.57 25.37 10.96
N ASN A 65 1.78 26.38 10.11
CA ASN A 65 2.95 26.49 9.21
C ASN A 65 3.09 25.30 8.24
N LYS A 66 1.96 24.78 7.75
CA LYS A 66 1.93 23.75 6.70
C LYS A 66 2.71 24.19 5.47
N LEU A 67 3.55 23.28 4.98
CA LEU A 67 4.30 23.49 3.73
C LEU A 67 3.33 23.60 2.55
N PRO A 68 3.70 24.33 1.50
CA PRO A 68 2.83 24.50 0.35
C PRO A 68 2.57 23.15 -0.34
N GLU A 69 1.37 23.00 -0.89
CA GLU A 69 0.86 21.73 -1.45
C GLU A 69 1.76 21.15 -2.55
N ASN A 70 2.45 22.01 -3.30
CA ASN A 70 3.40 21.62 -4.34
C ASN A 70 4.58 20.78 -3.80
N GLU A 71 5.01 21.02 -2.56
CA GLU A 71 6.10 20.28 -1.92
C GLU A 71 5.62 18.99 -1.28
N LEU A 72 4.40 19.00 -0.73
CA LEU A 72 3.79 17.86 -0.05
C LEU A 72 3.13 16.86 -0.98
N ARG A 73 2.89 17.22 -2.26
CA ARG A 73 2.23 16.32 -3.22
C ARG A 73 2.95 14.96 -3.31
N PRO A 74 2.28 13.85 -2.95
CA PRO A 74 2.83 12.52 -3.13
C PRO A 74 2.81 12.10 -4.61
N ASP A 75 3.72 11.23 -4.99
CA ASP A 75 3.77 10.61 -6.31
C ASP A 75 2.59 9.63 -6.49
N SER A 76 1.74 9.88 -7.49
CA SER A 76 0.55 9.08 -7.78
C SER A 76 0.86 7.66 -8.29
N SER A 77 2.09 7.39 -8.70
CA SER A 77 2.53 6.02 -9.03
C SER A 77 2.88 5.20 -7.79
N ILE A 78 3.14 5.87 -6.66
CA ILE A 78 3.55 5.25 -5.40
C ILE A 78 2.40 5.20 -4.41
N VAL A 79 1.66 6.30 -4.28
CA VAL A 79 0.50 6.43 -3.39
C VAL A 79 -0.77 6.28 -4.22
N ILE A 80 -1.49 5.19 -3.99
CA ILE A 80 -2.65 4.79 -4.79
C ILE A 80 -3.84 4.63 -3.84
N SER A 81 -5.05 4.95 -4.31
CA SER A 81 -6.26 4.73 -3.53
C SER A 81 -6.57 3.24 -3.40
N GLY A 82 -7.17 2.83 -2.30
CA GLY A 82 -7.64 1.45 -2.13
C GLY A 82 -8.66 1.02 -3.19
N ILE A 83 -9.40 1.97 -3.77
CA ILE A 83 -10.37 1.71 -4.85
C ILE A 83 -9.63 1.34 -6.15
N ASP A 84 -8.61 2.10 -6.52
CA ASP A 84 -7.83 1.83 -7.72
C ASP A 84 -7.08 0.50 -7.60
N GLU A 85 -6.57 0.20 -6.40
CA GLU A 85 -5.94 -1.10 -6.13
C GLU A 85 -6.96 -2.24 -6.20
N LEU A 86 -8.16 -2.07 -5.63
CA LEU A 86 -9.22 -3.07 -5.73
C LEU A 86 -9.57 -3.37 -7.18
N LYS A 87 -9.78 -2.33 -7.99
CA LYS A 87 -10.06 -2.47 -9.42
C LYS A 87 -8.95 -3.23 -10.13
N HIS A 88 -7.69 -2.87 -9.85
CA HIS A 88 -6.54 -3.60 -10.40
C HIS A 88 -6.51 -5.07 -9.99
N MET A 89 -6.87 -5.39 -8.74
CA MET A 89 -6.94 -6.76 -8.24
C MET A 89 -8.10 -7.55 -8.85
N GLU A 90 -9.27 -6.93 -9.06
CA GLU A 90 -10.42 -7.55 -9.73
C GLU A 90 -10.10 -7.90 -11.18
N ASP A 91 -9.48 -6.97 -11.91
CA ASP A 91 -9.10 -7.16 -13.31
C ASP A 91 -8.09 -8.32 -13.49
N ASN A 92 -7.32 -8.63 -12.44
CA ASN A 92 -6.27 -9.65 -12.45
C ASN A 92 -6.58 -10.86 -11.55
N LEU A 93 -7.83 -11.02 -11.11
CA LEU A 93 -8.23 -12.09 -10.17
C LEU A 93 -7.94 -13.49 -10.72
N MET A 94 -8.05 -13.66 -12.05
CA MET A 94 -7.80 -14.93 -12.75
C MET A 94 -6.32 -15.19 -13.03
N TYR A 95 -5.45 -14.19 -12.82
CA TYR A 95 -4.02 -14.26 -13.10
C TYR A 95 -3.21 -13.68 -11.92
N PRO A 96 -3.10 -14.41 -10.80
CA PRO A 96 -2.45 -13.91 -9.58
C PRO A 96 -1.01 -13.41 -9.77
N HIS A 97 -0.29 -13.97 -10.76
CA HIS A 97 1.07 -13.55 -11.12
C HIS A 97 1.16 -12.14 -11.73
N LEU A 98 0.04 -11.56 -12.18
CA LEU A 98 -0.06 -10.19 -12.67
C LEU A 98 -0.38 -9.19 -11.55
N LEU A 99 -0.71 -9.66 -10.35
CA LEU A 99 -0.91 -8.80 -9.20
C LEU A 99 0.42 -8.14 -8.83
N ARG A 100 0.42 -6.81 -8.82
CA ARG A 100 1.60 -6.04 -8.44
C ARG A 100 1.81 -6.13 -6.93
N GLY A 101 3.01 -6.56 -6.53
CA GLY A 101 3.51 -6.48 -5.15
C GLY A 101 3.60 -5.05 -4.61
#